data_AF-A0A0F9K7E2-F1
#
_entry.id   AF-A0A0F9K7E2-F1
#
_cell.length_a   1.000
_cell.length_b   1.000
_cell.length_c   1.000
_cell.angle_alpha   90.00
_cell.angle_beta   90.00
_cell.angle_gamma   90.00
#
_symmetry.space_group_name_H-M   'P 1'
#
loop_
_entity.id
_entity.type
_entity.pdbx_description
1 polymer ?
#
loop_
_entity_poly.entity_id
_entity_poly.type
_entity_poly.pdbx_seq_one_letter_code
_entity_poly.pdbx_strand_id
1 'polypeptide(L)'
;MNKKQKTLTVLMVMGLAVMFGCSAIQDILIPTYVSEDAAEWADVPTKLLMPYTTLWDAKRLGMAIDYKLTIARIKGGYYKSMTNLAILAGEEIKATVFSPDGPIGLLLPTLFGGTLGAMLIKRPGDKSQKEVELEKSVPA
;
A
#
# COMPACT_ATOMS: atom_id res chain seq x y z
N MET A 1 10.28 -11.48 -29.90
CA MET A 1 9.43 -11.76 -28.72
C MET A 1 8.01 -12.05 -29.18
N ASN A 2 7.53 -13.28 -28.98
CA ASN A 2 6.21 -13.72 -29.46
C ASN A 2 5.06 -13.05 -28.68
N LYS A 3 3.85 -12.99 -29.25
CA LYS A 3 2.66 -12.37 -28.61
C LYS A 3 2.45 -12.85 -27.17
N LYS A 4 2.55 -14.17 -26.92
CA LYS A 4 2.43 -14.76 -25.57
C LYS A 4 3.48 -14.24 -24.58
N GLN A 5 4.72 -14.04 -25.03
CA GLN A 5 5.79 -13.49 -24.20
C GLN A 5 5.55 -12.01 -23.89
N LYS A 6 5.10 -11.21 -24.87
CA LYS A 6 4.72 -9.80 -24.65
C LYS A 6 3.61 -9.66 -23.61
N THR A 7 2.54 -10.45 -23.72
CA THR A 7 1.44 -10.43 -22.75
C THR A 7 1.90 -10.82 -21.35
N LEU A 8 2.74 -11.85 -21.23
CA LEU A 8 3.30 -12.28 -19.95
C LEU A 8 4.19 -11.19 -19.31
N THR A 9 5.06 -10.56 -20.08
CA THR A 9 5.92 -9.47 -19.59
C THR A 9 5.09 -8.27 -19.12
N VAL A 10 4.05 -7.89 -19.88
CA VAL A 10 3.16 -6.79 -19.47
C VAL A 10 2.44 -7.12 -18.15
N LEU A 11 1.92 -8.35 -18.01
CA LEU A 11 1.28 -8.79 -16.77
C LEU A 11 2.26 -8.79 -15.58
N MET A 12 3.49 -9.26 -15.77
CA MET A 12 4.52 -9.23 -14.71
C MET A 12 4.89 -7.79 -14.32
N VAL A 13 5.08 -6.89 -15.29
CA VAL A 13 5.40 -5.48 -15.02
C VAL A 13 4.25 -4.78 -14.31
N MET A 14 3.01 -5.03 -14.73
CA MET A 14 1.83 -4.51 -14.03
C MET A 14 1.72 -5.07 -12.61
N GLY A 15 1.96 -6.38 -12.42
CA GLY A 15 1.97 -7.01 -11.10
C GLY A 15 3.02 -6.40 -10.18
N LEU A 16 4.24 -6.19 -10.67
CA LEU A 16 5.31 -5.51 -9.92
C LEU A 16 4.93 -4.07 -9.60
N ALA A 17 4.42 -3.31 -10.56
CA ALA A 17 4.00 -1.92 -10.35
C ALA A 17 2.90 -1.80 -9.28
N VAL A 18 1.95 -2.73 -9.25
CA VAL A 18 0.91 -2.80 -8.21
C VAL A 18 1.53 -3.12 -6.85
N MET A 19 2.41 -4.12 -6.75
CA MET A 19 3.04 -4.48 -5.46
C MET A 19 3.89 -3.34 -4.89
N PHE A 20 4.73 -2.70 -5.71
CA PHE A 20 5.56 -1.57 -5.26
C PHE A 20 4.74 -0.32 -4.98
N GLY A 21 3.75 -0.01 -5.83
CA GLY A 21 2.85 1.12 -5.64
C GLY A 21 2.02 0.99 -4.36
N CYS A 22 1.49 -0.20 -4.09
CA CYS A 22 0.75 -0.46 -2.85
C CYS A 22 1.66 -0.35 -1.62
N SER A 23 2.90 -0.85 -1.66
CA SER A 23 3.82 -0.71 -0.52
C SER A 23 4.14 0.76 -0.22
N ALA A 24 4.33 1.60 -1.24
CA ALA A 24 4.59 3.03 -1.03
C ALA A 24 3.36 3.75 -0.45
N ILE A 25 2.15 3.40 -0.91
CA ILE A 25 0.91 3.95 -0.36
C ILE A 25 0.72 3.51 1.10
N GLN A 26 1.02 2.24 1.42
CA GLN A 26 0.99 1.75 2.79
C GLN A 26 1.92 2.58 3.70
N ASP A 27 3.15 2.88 3.25
CA ASP A 27 4.11 3.69 4.02
C ASP A 27 3.62 5.13 4.28
N ILE A 28 2.80 5.70 3.40
CA ILE A 28 2.19 7.03 3.59
C ILE A 28 1.07 6.97 4.63
N LEU A 29 0.35 5.86 4.69
CA LEU A 29 -0.81 5.70 5.58
C LEU A 29 -0.44 5.33 7.01
N ILE A 30 0.78 4.83 7.25
CA ILE A 30 1.20 4.45 8.59
C ILE A 30 1.77 5.65 9.35
N PRO A 31 1.14 6.03 10.48
CA PRO A 31 1.68 7.05 11.35
C PRO A 31 2.93 6.51 12.05
N THR A 32 3.99 7.31 12.05
CA THR A 32 5.27 7.03 12.69
C THR A 32 5.69 8.26 13.48
N TYR A 33 6.07 8.10 14.74
CA TYR A 33 6.58 9.20 15.56
C TYR A 33 8.07 9.42 15.28
N VAL A 34 8.49 10.66 15.06
CA VAL A 34 9.92 10.99 14.91
C VAL A 34 10.20 12.29 15.66
N SER A 35 11.35 12.37 16.32
CA SER A 35 11.73 13.57 17.08
C SER A 35 11.98 14.77 16.16
N GLU A 36 11.46 15.93 16.53
CA GLU A 36 11.69 17.21 15.84
C GLU A 36 13.18 17.56 15.78
N ASP A 37 13.92 17.32 16.88
CA ASP A 37 15.37 17.56 16.94
C ASP A 37 16.14 16.76 15.88
N ALA A 38 15.67 15.55 15.56
CA ALA A 38 16.28 14.71 14.53
C ALA A 38 15.99 15.24 13.12
N ALA A 39 14.77 15.75 12.90
CA ALA A 39 14.35 16.38 11.65
C ALA A 39 15.10 17.69 11.38
N GLU A 40 15.22 18.54 12.39
CA GLU A 40 15.99 19.79 12.33
C GLU A 40 17.48 19.51 12.09
N TRP A 41 18.06 18.54 12.81
CA TRP A 41 19.46 18.17 12.59
C TRP A 41 19.70 17.63 11.18
N ALA A 42 18.76 16.85 10.66
CA ALA A 42 18.82 16.31 9.30
C ALA A 42 18.48 17.34 8.21
N ASP A 43 17.93 18.52 8.57
CA ASP A 43 17.42 19.54 7.64
C ASP A 43 16.37 18.95 6.67
N VAL A 44 15.47 18.11 7.21
CA VAL A 44 14.40 17.46 6.45
C VAL A 44 13.04 17.97 6.95
N PRO A 45 12.20 18.56 6.07
CA PRO A 45 10.87 18.99 6.47
C PRO A 45 9.97 17.78 6.72
N THR A 46 9.68 17.47 7.99
CA THR A 46 8.66 16.49 8.38
C THR A 46 7.29 17.14 8.36
N LYS A 47 6.66 17.17 7.18
CA LYS A 47 5.32 17.73 7.01
C LYS A 47 4.31 16.58 6.99
N LEU A 48 3.76 16.21 8.14
CA LEU A 48 2.43 15.58 8.27
C LEU A 48 2.14 15.30 9.76
N LEU A 49 1.61 16.31 10.48
CA LEU A 49 1.04 16.20 11.83
C LEU A 49 2.02 15.95 13.01
N MET A 50 2.93 16.90 13.28
CA MET A 50 3.75 16.86 14.52
C MET A 50 2.87 16.59 15.76
N PRO A 51 3.18 15.60 16.61
CA PRO A 51 4.47 14.88 16.69
C PRO A 51 4.60 13.62 15.81
N TYR A 52 3.56 13.26 15.05
CA TYR A 52 3.58 12.14 14.14
C TYR A 52 3.98 12.58 12.73
N THR A 53 4.41 11.62 11.92
CA THR A 53 4.68 11.77 10.49
C THR A 53 4.33 10.44 9.80
N THR A 54 4.62 10.32 8.52
CA THR A 54 4.43 9.06 7.79
C THR A 54 5.66 8.16 7.90
N LEU A 55 5.48 6.84 7.83
CA LEU A 55 6.61 5.90 7.75
C LEU A 55 7.51 6.22 6.55
N TRP A 56 6.92 6.69 5.46
CA TRP A 56 7.64 7.17 4.29
C TRP A 56 8.60 8.33 4.62
N ASP A 57 8.13 9.35 5.34
CA ASP A 57 8.96 10.49 5.74
C ASP A 57 9.98 10.10 6.81
N ALA A 58 9.65 9.18 7.72
CA ALA A 58 10.59 8.64 8.68
C ALA A 58 11.76 7.91 7.99
N LYS A 59 11.49 7.11 6.95
CA LYS A 59 12.52 6.46 6.13
C LYS A 59 13.39 7.47 5.39
N ARG A 60 12.79 8.53 4.84
CA ARG A 60 13.53 9.64 4.21
C ARG A 60 14.45 10.34 5.19
N LEU A 61 13.97 10.59 6.41
CA LEU A 61 14.78 11.15 7.47
C LEU A 61 15.96 10.23 7.82
N GLY A 62 15.71 8.93 7.97
CA GLY A 62 16.77 7.94 8.21
C GLY A 62 17.89 7.99 7.16
N MET A 63 17.51 8.07 5.87
CA MET A 63 18.49 8.22 4.77
C MET A 63 19.28 9.55 4.84
N ALA A 64 18.61 10.65 5.18
CA ALA A 64 19.28 11.96 5.34
C ALA A 64 20.24 11.96 6.54
N ILE A 65 19.85 11.32 7.64
CA ILE A 65 20.69 11.14 8.83
C ILE A 65 21.92 10.30 8.48
N ASP A 66 21.73 9.20 7.73
CA ASP A 66 22.82 8.34 7.26
C ASP A 66 23.82 9.10 6.39
N TYR A 67 23.32 9.96 5.50
CA TYR A 67 24.18 10.82 4.70
C TYR A 67 25.01 11.79 5.56
N LYS A 68 24.39 12.47 6.54
CA LYS A 68 25.06 13.42 7.44
C LYS A 68 26.00 12.74 8.45
N LEU A 69 25.74 11.49 8.82
CA LEU A 69 26.58 10.69 9.71
C LEU A 69 28.00 10.46 9.18
N THR A 70 28.17 10.52 7.86
CA THR A 70 29.48 10.49 7.19
C THR A 70 30.37 11.66 7.64
N ILE A 71 29.78 12.77 8.11
CA ILE A 71 30.45 14.03 8.45
C ILE A 71 30.52 14.27 9.97
N ALA A 72 29.49 13.88 10.75
CA ALA A 72 29.43 14.12 12.20
C ALA A 72 28.92 12.88 12.97
N ARG A 73 29.86 12.06 13.48
CA ARG A 73 29.57 10.69 13.97
C ARG A 73 28.82 10.59 15.31
N ILE A 74 29.11 11.44 16.31
CA ILE A 74 28.62 11.23 17.68
C ILE A 74 27.14 11.64 17.82
N LYS A 75 26.78 12.87 17.44
CA LYS A 75 25.37 13.34 17.49
C LYS A 75 24.48 12.60 16.48
N GLY A 76 25.00 12.28 15.30
CA GLY A 76 24.24 11.53 14.29
C GLY A 76 23.88 10.11 14.73
N GLY A 77 24.71 9.47 15.57
CA GLY A 77 24.46 8.09 16.03
C GLY A 77 23.23 7.97 16.92
N TYR A 78 23.02 8.96 17.81
CA TYR A 78 21.84 9.01 18.68
C TYR A 78 20.55 9.20 17.87
N TYR A 79 20.52 10.19 16.97
CA TYR A 79 19.36 10.44 16.12
C TYR A 79 19.06 9.27 15.18
N LYS A 80 20.10 8.60 14.65
CA LYS A 80 19.92 7.38 13.87
C LYS A 80 19.25 6.26 14.66
N SER A 81 19.71 6.00 15.88
CA SER A 81 19.12 4.94 16.72
C SER A 81 17.64 5.21 17.00
N MET A 82 17.29 6.46 17.36
CA MET A 82 15.91 6.86 17.64
C MET A 82 15.02 6.76 16.40
N THR A 83 15.49 7.26 15.25
CA THR A 83 14.75 7.18 13.99
C THR A 83 14.59 5.73 13.51
N ASN A 84 15.58 4.87 13.73
CA ASN A 84 15.47 3.46 13.37
C ASN A 84 14.44 2.72 14.23
N LEU A 85 14.37 3.01 15.55
CA LEU A 85 13.33 2.44 16.41
C LEU A 85 11.93 2.89 15.96
N ALA A 86 11.78 4.15 15.57
CA ALA A 86 10.54 4.67 15.01
C ALA A 86 10.15 3.96 13.71
N ILE A 87 11.10 3.78 12.78
CA ILE A 87 10.86 3.07 11.52
C ILE A 87 10.46 1.61 11.79
N LEU A 88 11.14 0.91 12.71
CA LEU A 88 10.81 -0.47 13.06
C LEU A 88 9.39 -0.59 13.65
N ALA A 89 9.03 0.29 14.58
CA ALA A 89 7.68 0.33 15.13
C ALA A 89 6.63 0.62 14.03
N GLY A 90 6.94 1.53 13.10
CA GLY A 90 6.07 1.80 11.96
C GLY A 90 5.92 0.60 11.01
N GLU A 91 6.99 -0.15 10.75
CA GLU A 91 6.92 -1.39 9.95
C GLU A 91 6.08 -2.48 10.65
N GLU A 92 6.15 -2.59 11.97
CA GLU A 92 5.29 -3.52 12.72
C GLU A 92 3.81 -3.12 12.64
N ILE A 93 3.50 -1.82 12.74
CA ILE A 93 2.14 -1.32 12.55
C ILE A 93 1.68 -1.59 11.11
N LYS A 94 2.52 -1.34 10.12
CA LYS A 94 2.24 -1.64 8.71
C LYS A 94 1.90 -3.12 8.53
N ALA A 95 2.76 -4.00 9.04
CA ALA A 95 2.57 -5.44 8.97
C ALA A 95 1.27 -5.86 9.65
N THR A 96 0.92 -5.27 10.79
CA THR A 96 -0.32 -5.59 11.50
C THR A 96 -1.56 -5.12 10.73
N VAL A 97 -1.58 -3.87 10.29
CA VAL A 97 -2.74 -3.22 9.65
C VAL A 97 -3.03 -3.81 8.27
N PHE A 98 -1.97 -4.08 7.49
CA PHE A 98 -2.06 -4.59 6.12
C PHE A 98 -1.79 -6.10 6.00
N SER A 99 -1.62 -6.82 7.11
CA SER A 99 -1.59 -8.29 7.09
C SER A 99 -2.87 -8.85 6.48
N PRO A 100 -2.85 -10.09 5.93
CA PRO A 100 -4.06 -10.74 5.41
C PRO A 100 -5.22 -10.77 6.41
N ASP A 101 -4.90 -10.91 7.70
CA ASP A 101 -5.86 -10.92 8.82
C ASP A 101 -6.06 -9.54 9.44
N GLY A 102 -5.35 -8.53 8.93
CA GLY A 102 -5.38 -7.16 9.39
C GLY A 102 -6.65 -6.44 8.92
N PRO A 103 -7.03 -5.33 9.58
CA PRO A 103 -8.25 -4.60 9.28
C PRO A 103 -8.34 -4.15 7.82
N ILE A 104 -7.23 -3.73 7.20
CA ILE A 104 -7.24 -3.32 5.79
C ILE A 104 -7.09 -4.54 4.86
N GLY A 105 -6.31 -5.53 5.26
CA GLY A 105 -6.12 -6.76 4.49
C GLY A 105 -7.39 -7.59 4.34
N LEU A 106 -8.28 -7.58 5.34
CA LEU A 106 -9.60 -8.21 5.27
C LEU A 106 -10.61 -7.38 4.46
N LEU A 107 -10.48 -6.05 4.49
CA LEU A 107 -11.36 -5.11 3.79
C LEU A 107 -11.30 -5.29 2.26
N LEU A 108 -10.10 -5.48 1.71
CA LEU A 108 -9.89 -5.63 0.27
C LEU A 108 -10.63 -6.86 -0.31
N PRO A 109 -10.45 -8.09 0.20
CA PRO A 109 -11.24 -9.25 -0.21
C PRO A 109 -12.73 -9.07 -0.04
N THR A 110 -13.22 -8.41 1.02
CA THR A 110 -14.66 -8.13 1.16
C THR A 110 -15.19 -7.15 0.11
N LEU A 111 -14.42 -6.12 -0.25
CA LEU A 111 -14.80 -5.17 -1.30
C LEU A 111 -14.78 -5.82 -2.68
N PHE A 112 -13.75 -6.59 -3.00
CA PHE A 112 -13.67 -7.33 -4.27
C PHE A 112 -14.69 -8.47 -4.33
N GLY A 113 -14.89 -9.22 -3.24
CA GLY A 113 -15.88 -10.27 -3.15
C GLY A 113 -17.31 -9.73 -3.21
N GLY A 114 -17.57 -8.59 -2.57
CA GLY A 114 -18.88 -7.91 -2.61
C GLY A 114 -19.19 -7.33 -3.98
N THR A 115 -18.22 -6.72 -4.66
CA THR A 115 -18.42 -6.18 -6.03
C THR A 115 -18.55 -7.29 -7.06
N LEU A 116 -17.71 -8.33 -7.01
CA LEU A 116 -17.83 -9.50 -7.87
C LEU A 116 -19.13 -10.26 -7.59
N GLY A 117 -19.50 -10.43 -6.32
CA GLY A 117 -20.76 -11.02 -5.90
C GLY A 117 -21.96 -10.23 -6.42
N ALA A 118 -21.95 -8.90 -6.27
CA ALA A 118 -23.01 -8.02 -6.78
C ALA A 118 -23.10 -8.01 -8.32
N MET A 119 -22.00 -8.22 -9.03
CA MET A 119 -22.01 -8.40 -10.49
C MET A 119 -22.54 -9.76 -10.94
N LEU A 120 -22.40 -10.80 -10.12
CA LEU A 120 -22.90 -12.15 -10.40
C LEU A 120 -24.37 -12.35 -9.99
N ILE A 121 -24.91 -11.49 -9.12
CA ILE A 121 -26.34 -11.49 -8.80
C ILE A 121 -27.10 -10.91 -10.00
N LYS A 122 -27.78 -11.80 -10.75
CA LYS A 122 -28.71 -11.41 -11.81
C LYS A 122 -29.70 -10.38 -11.27
N ARG A 123 -29.81 -9.24 -11.94
CA ARG A 123 -30.85 -8.25 -11.60
C ARG A 123 -32.22 -8.88 -11.87
N PRO A 124 -33.26 -8.58 -11.07
CA PRO A 124 -34.61 -9.03 -11.40
C PRO A 124 -35.01 -8.44 -12.75
N GLY A 125 -35.03 -9.29 -13.79
CA GLY A 125 -35.25 -8.91 -15.19
C GLY A 125 -34.21 -9.44 -16.19
N ASP A 126 -33.03 -9.91 -15.73
CA ASP A 126 -32.01 -10.51 -16.61
C ASP A 126 -32.41 -11.93 -17.05
N LYS A 127 -33.11 -12.00 -18.19
CA LYS A 127 -33.42 -13.27 -18.84
C LYS A 127 -32.13 -13.91 -19.38
N SER A 128 -31.92 -15.17 -19.03
CA SER A 128 -30.89 -16.02 -19.62
C SER A 128 -31.07 -16.09 -21.15
N GLN A 129 -29.99 -16.18 -21.93
CA GLN A 129 -30.12 -16.44 -23.38
C GLN A 129 -31.00 -17.65 -23.67
N LYS A 130 -30.95 -18.69 -22.81
CA LYS A 130 -31.84 -19.85 -22.90
C LYS A 130 -33.31 -19.51 -22.66
N GLU A 131 -33.61 -18.58 -21.76
CA GLU A 131 -34.99 -18.13 -21.50
C GLU A 131 -35.53 -17.27 -22.65
N VAL A 132 -34.67 -16.44 -23.25
CA VAL A 132 -35.01 -15.65 -24.45
C VAL A 132 -35.24 -16.55 -25.67
N GLU A 133 -34.49 -17.65 -25.80
CA GLU A 133 -34.69 -18.66 -26.84
C GLU A 133 -35.96 -19.48 -26.61
N LEU A 134 -36.27 -19.84 -25.36
CA LEU A 134 -37.49 -20.56 -25.00
C LEU A 134 -38.76 -19.73 -25.27
N GLU A 135 -38.77 -18.44 -24.96
CA GLU A 135 -39.91 -17.55 -25.25
C GLU A 135 -40.15 -17.36 -26.76
N LYS A 136 -39.12 -17.49 -27.60
CA LYS A 136 -39.28 -17.49 -29.06
C LYS A 136 -39.77 -18.82 -29.62
N SER A 137 -39.64 -19.91 -28.85
CA SER A 137 -39.99 -21.27 -29.27
C SER A 137 -41.40 -21.70 -28.90
N VAL A 138 -42.09 -20.95 -28.03
CA VAL A 138 -43.49 -21.22 -27.65
C VAL A 138 -44.41 -20.33 -28.50
N PRO A 139 -45.15 -20.88 -29.49
CA PRO A 139 -46.18 -20.11 -30.20
C PRO A 139 -47.33 -19.76 -29.24
N ALA A 140 -47.86 -18.54 -29.41
CA ALA A 140 -48.99 -18.00 -28.65
C ALA A 140 -50.28 -18.80 -28.83
#